data_AF-A0A534HV22-F1
#
_entry.id   AF-A0A534HV22-F1
#
_cell.length_a   1.000
_cell.length_b   1.000
_cell.length_c   1.000
_cell.angle_alpha   90.00
_cell.angle_beta   90.00
_cell.angle_gamma   90.00
#
_symmetry.space_group_name_H-M   'P 1'
#
loop_
_entity.id
_entity.type
_entity.pdbx_description
1 polymer ?
#
loop_
_entity_poly.entity_id
_entity_poly.type
_entity_poly.pdbx_seq_one_letter_code
_entity_poly.pdbx_strand_id
1 'polypeptide(L)'
;MNAFSRGRMLLSVIFGLVLTVFPLPAWLDVLRPAFVVLVVLYWSVNAPRLGGIALGFFSGFALDVFQGPVLGQHALALSLVAY
;
A
#
# COMPACT_ATOMS: atom_id res chain seq x y z
N MET A 1 -24.20 0.72 -2.59
CA MET A 1 -22.82 0.45 -2.10
C MET A 1 -22.37 -0.86 -2.72
N ASN A 2 -21.44 -0.83 -3.67
CA ASN A 2 -21.21 -2.01 -4.52
C ASN A 2 -20.01 -2.77 -3.96
N ALA A 3 -20.20 -4.03 -3.56
CA ALA A 3 -19.14 -4.94 -3.11
C ALA A 3 -17.93 -4.95 -4.07
N PHE A 4 -18.20 -4.68 -5.35
CA PHE A 4 -17.24 -4.48 -6.43
C PHE A 4 -16.14 -3.44 -6.16
N SER A 5 -16.40 -2.40 -5.36
CA SER A 5 -15.39 -1.37 -5.03
C SER A 5 -14.33 -1.87 -4.04
N ARG A 6 -14.76 -2.60 -3.00
CA ARG A 6 -13.87 -3.18 -1.99
C ARG A 6 -12.97 -4.27 -2.56
N GLY A 7 -13.53 -5.12 -3.44
CA GLY A 7 -12.75 -6.14 -4.14
C GLY A 7 -11.60 -5.54 -4.96
N ARG A 8 -11.89 -4.49 -5.76
CA ARG A 8 -10.87 -3.80 -6.57
C ARG A 8 -9.78 -3.15 -5.71
N MET A 9 -10.16 -2.56 -4.59
CA MET A 9 -9.22 -1.97 -3.63
C MET A 9 -8.27 -3.02 -3.06
N LEU A 10 -8.80 -4.13 -2.51
CA LEU A 10 -7.98 -5.21 -1.96
C LEU A 10 -7.06 -5.81 -3.02
N LEU A 11 -7.56 -6.08 -4.22
CA LEU A 11 -6.75 -6.58 -5.33
C LEU A 11 -5.61 -5.62 -5.68
N SER A 12 -5.87 -4.32 -5.74
CA SER A 12 -4.82 -3.33 -6.04
C SER A 12 -3.75 -3.24 -4.93
N VAL A 13 -4.14 -3.37 -3.66
CA VAL A 13 -3.20 -3.38 -2.52
C VAL A 13 -2.32 -4.63 -2.56
N ILE A 14 -2.93 -5.79 -2.79
CA ILE A 14 -2.19 -7.06 -2.93
C ILE A 14 -1.20 -6.95 -4.10
N PHE A 15 -1.64 -6.43 -5.25
CA PHE A 15 -0.77 -6.26 -6.41
C PHE A 15 0.39 -5.29 -6.13
N GLY A 16 0.11 -4.17 -5.45
CA GLY A 16 1.14 -3.23 -5.01
C GLY A 16 2.17 -3.86 -4.05
N LEU A 17 1.70 -4.70 -3.11
CA LEU A 17 2.57 -5.44 -2.20
C LEU A 17 3.44 -6.45 -2.96
N VAL A 18 2.86 -7.22 -3.87
CA VAL A 18 3.61 -8.19 -4.69
C VAL A 18 4.71 -7.49 -5.47
N LEU A 19 4.40 -6.39 -6.17
CA LEU A 19 5.41 -5.63 -6.92
C LEU A 19 6.51 -5.04 -6.04
N THR A 20 6.19 -4.75 -4.78
CA THR A 20 7.14 -4.19 -3.81
C THR A 20 8.08 -5.26 -3.25
N VAL A 21 7.57 -6.47 -3.00
CA VAL A 21 8.32 -7.57 -2.38
C VAL A 21 9.03 -8.46 -3.41
N PHE A 22 8.52 -8.56 -4.64
CA PHE A 22 9.05 -9.45 -5.66
C PHE A 22 10.48 -9.08 -6.04
N PRO A 23 11.47 -9.99 -5.96
CA PRO A 23 12.87 -9.65 -6.23
C PRO A 23 13.06 -9.25 -7.69
N LEU A 24 13.54 -8.03 -7.91
CA LEU A 24 13.86 -7.50 -9.23
C LEU A 24 15.39 -7.53 -9.45
N PRO A 25 15.85 -7.61 -10.71
CA PRO A 25 17.27 -7.46 -11.00
C PRO A 25 17.77 -6.06 -10.62
N ALA A 26 19.02 -5.96 -10.18
CA ALA A 26 19.57 -4.75 -9.55
C ALA A 26 19.41 -3.45 -10.35
N TRP A 27 19.46 -3.53 -11.69
CA TRP A 27 19.28 -2.37 -12.56
C TRP A 27 17.83 -1.84 -12.58
N LEU A 28 16.84 -2.70 -12.32
CA LEU A 28 15.43 -2.35 -12.29
C LEU A 28 14.96 -1.98 -10.87
N ASP A 29 15.61 -2.53 -9.85
CA ASP A 29 15.28 -2.28 -8.44
C ASP A 29 15.46 -0.81 -8.05
N VAL A 30 16.46 -0.13 -8.64
CA VAL A 30 16.68 1.32 -8.44
C VAL A 30 15.50 2.18 -8.92
N LEU A 31 14.78 1.71 -9.94
CA LEU A 31 13.63 2.43 -10.50
C LEU A 31 12.31 2.01 -9.83
N ARG A 32 12.32 1.12 -8.83
CA ARG A 32 11.08 0.62 -8.21
C ARG A 32 10.32 1.78 -7.54
N PRO A 33 9.11 2.12 -8.02
CA PRO A 33 8.26 3.08 -7.35
C PRO A 33 7.70 2.52 -6.04
N ALA A 34 7.27 3.41 -5.14
CA ALA A 34 6.56 3.03 -3.92
C ALA A 34 5.11 2.62 -4.23
N PHE A 35 4.91 1.44 -4.83
CA PHE A 35 3.61 1.00 -5.35
C PHE A 35 2.50 1.01 -4.30
N VAL A 36 2.77 0.52 -3.08
CA VAL A 36 1.77 0.51 -2.01
C VAL A 36 1.36 1.93 -1.63
N VAL A 37 2.30 2.88 -1.57
CA VAL A 37 2.00 4.30 -1.33
C VAL A 37 1.08 4.85 -2.42
N LEU A 38 1.39 4.57 -3.69
CA LEU A 38 0.57 5.02 -4.82
C LEU A 38 -0.85 4.45 -4.78
N VAL A 39 -1.00 3.17 -4.42
CA VAL A 39 -2.31 2.53 -4.27
C VAL A 39 -3.10 3.17 -3.13
N VAL A 40 -2.47 3.34 -1.97
CA VAL A 40 -3.11 4.00 -0.81
C VAL A 40 -3.57 5.39 -1.20
N LEU A 41 -2.67 6.22 -1.74
CA LEU A 41 -2.96 7.59 -2.15
C LEU A 41 -4.08 7.66 -3.19
N TYR A 42 -4.06 6.78 -4.20
CA TYR A 42 -5.13 6.70 -5.19
C TYR A 42 -6.50 6.47 -4.53
N TRP A 43 -6.61 5.51 -3.61
CA TRP A 43 -7.87 5.19 -2.95
C TRP A 43 -8.29 6.25 -1.93
N SER A 44 -7.35 6.88 -1.24
CA SER A 44 -7.62 8.00 -0.34
C SER A 44 -8.25 9.18 -1.09
N VAL A 45 -7.73 9.51 -2.27
CA VAL A 45 -8.25 10.60 -3.10
C VAL A 45 -9.55 10.23 -3.81
N ASN A 46 -9.62 9.06 -4.47
CA ASN A 46 -10.77 8.69 -5.30
C ASN A 46 -11.96 8.14 -4.51
N ALA A 47 -11.73 7.53 -3.35
CA ALA A 47 -12.77 6.96 -2.51
C ALA A 47 -12.40 7.06 -1.02
N PRO A 48 -12.41 8.28 -0.44
CA PRO A 48 -11.95 8.53 0.94
C PRO A 48 -12.69 7.71 2.01
N ARG A 49 -13.96 7.32 1.74
CA ARG A 49 -14.72 6.41 2.62
C ARG A 49 -14.14 4.99 2.73
N LEU A 50 -13.35 4.57 1.74
CA LEU A 50 -12.72 3.25 1.69
C LEU A 50 -11.20 3.35 1.93
N GLY A 51 -10.54 4.31 1.28
CA GLY A 51 -9.10 4.54 1.37
C GLY A 51 -8.64 5.43 2.53
N GLY A 52 -9.31 5.37 3.68
CA GLY A 52 -8.91 6.18 4.84
C GLY A 52 -7.70 5.61 5.60
N ILE A 53 -7.44 6.16 6.78
CA ILE A 53 -6.33 5.78 7.67
C ILE A 53 -6.17 4.26 7.82
N ALA A 54 -7.27 3.52 7.97
CA ALA A 54 -7.21 2.06 8.14
C ALA A 54 -6.53 1.36 6.95
N LEU A 55 -6.80 1.78 5.71
CA LEU A 55 -6.12 1.24 4.53
C LEU A 55 -4.62 1.50 4.62
N GLY A 56 -4.23 2.74 4.90
CA GLY A 56 -2.83 3.15 5.02
C GLY A 56 -2.11 2.35 6.11
N PHE A 57 -2.73 2.22 7.29
CA PHE A 57 -2.19 1.46 8.40
C PHE A 57 -1.97 -0.02 8.07
N PHE A 58 -3.00 -0.73 7.59
CA PHE A 58 -2.87 -2.18 7.35
C PHE A 58 -1.95 -2.50 6.17
N SER A 59 -1.95 -1.68 5.12
CA SER A 59 -1.03 -1.85 3.99
C SER A 59 0.42 -1.57 4.37
N GLY A 60 0.68 -0.54 5.18
CA GLY A 60 2.00 -0.27 5.72
C GLY A 60 2.46 -1.29 6.75
N PHE A 61 1.56 -1.80 7.59
CA PHE A 61 1.87 -2.88 8.51
C PHE A 61 2.28 -4.16 7.75
N ALA A 62 1.61 -4.46 6.64
CA ALA A 62 2.03 -5.57 5.77
C ALA A 62 3.43 -5.35 5.20
N LEU A 63 3.77 -4.12 4.77
CA LEU A 63 5.12 -3.79 4.33
C LEU A 63 6.16 -3.96 5.44
N ASP A 64 5.86 -3.49 6.65
CA ASP A 64 6.75 -3.65 7.81
C ASP A 64 7.08 -5.12 8.06
N VAL A 65 6.11 -6.04 7.88
CA VAL A 65 6.33 -7.49 8.02
C VAL A 65 7.24 -8.06 6.93
N PHE A 66 7.15 -7.56 5.69
CA PHE A 66 7.96 -8.10 4.58
C PHE A 66 9.35 -7.48 4.45
N GLN A 67 9.50 -6.20 4.79
CA GLN A 67 10.70 -5.42 4.48
C GLN A 67 11.33 -4.74 5.70
N GLY A 68 10.57 -4.53 6.77
CA GLY A 68 10.97 -3.68 7.89
C GLY A 68 11.69 -4.43 9.02
N PRO A 69 12.86 -3.96 9.50
CA PRO A 69 13.39 -4.39 10.80
C PRO A 69 12.58 -3.80 11.97
N VAL A 70 11.84 -2.71 11.73
CA VAL A 70 11.02 -2.00 12.72
C VAL A 70 9.56 -2.10 12.32
N LEU A 71 8.75 -2.72 13.19
CA LEU A 71 7.31 -2.79 13.01
C LEU A 71 6.67 -1.42 13.25
N GLY A 72 5.83 -0.97 12.33
CA GLY A 72 5.01 0.23 12.45
C GLY A 72 5.54 1.47 11.72
N GLN A 73 6.76 1.44 11.17
CA GLN A 73 7.32 2.60 10.46
C GLN A 73 6.50 2.91 9.20
N HIS A 74 6.28 1.91 8.33
CA HIS A 74 5.48 2.08 7.13
C HIS A 74 3.99 2.21 7.47
N ALA A 75 3.50 1.49 8.49
CA ALA A 75 2.11 1.59 8.94
C ALA A 75 1.72 3.03 9.32
N LEU A 76 2.54 3.71 10.14
CA LEU A 76 2.27 5.08 10.56
C LEU A 76 2.46 6.09 9.42
N ALA A 77 3.51 5.93 8.62
CA ALA A 77 3.76 6.81 7.47
C ALA A 77 2.60 6.77 6.48
N LEU A 78 2.12 5.58 6.10
CA LEU A 78 1.01 5.42 5.17
C LEU A 78 -0.33 5.83 5.76
N SER A 79 -0.51 5.70 7.08
CA SER A 79 -1.70 6.24 7.76
C SER A 79 -1.80 7.75 7.59
N LEU A 80 -0.66 8.45 7.67
CA LEU A 80 -0.57 9.89 7.53
C LEU A 80 -0.73 10.34 6.06
N VAL A 81 -0.28 9.54 5.10
CA VAL A 81 -0.55 9.75 3.67
C VAL A 81 -2.03 9.58 3.33
N ALA A 82 -2.72 8.67 4.02
CA ALA A 82 -4.12 8.35 3.78
C ALA A 82 -5.12 9.29 4.47
N TYR A 83 -4.65 10.18 5.34
CA TYR A 83 -5.44 11.17 6.08
C TYR A 83 -5.56 12.47 5.30
#